data_AF-M4V8H2-F1
#
_entry.id   AF-M4V8H2-F1
#
_cell.length_a   1.000
_cell.length_b   1.000
_cell.length_c   1.000
_cell.angle_alpha   90.00
_cell.angle_beta   90.00
_cell.angle_gamma   90.00
#
_symmetry.space_group_name_H-M   'P 1'
#
loop_
_entity.id
_entity.type
_entity.pdbx_description
1 polymer ?
#
loop_
_entity_poly.entity_id
_entity_poly.type
_entity_poly.pdbx_seq_one_letter_code
_entity_poly.pdbx_strand_id
1 'polypeptide(L)'
;MKFTLAGLCLMFSFIAHAQTSAPVVCYDEAAGRNLLASQKVTLCAGAVSNAPVICFDEASGRNLDARQKVALCSGATSNDPIKCFDDSYGRNLIAEQKVELCQTRR
;
A
#
# COMPACT_ATOMS: atom_id res chain seq x y z
N MET A 1 47.48 2.80 19.35
CA MET A 1 46.95 2.44 18.02
C MET A 1 45.73 3.31 17.77
N LYS A 2 45.85 4.30 16.88
CA LYS A 2 44.84 5.32 16.57
C LYS A 2 43.98 4.79 15.42
N PHE A 3 42.78 4.29 15.71
CA PHE A 3 41.81 3.96 14.68
C PHE A 3 40.98 5.22 14.40
N THR A 4 41.29 5.87 13.29
CA THR A 4 40.64 7.09 12.81
C THR A 4 39.18 6.79 12.46
N LEU A 5 38.24 7.50 13.11
CA LEU A 5 36.79 7.47 12.88
C LEU A 5 36.36 7.85 11.44
N ALA A 6 37.28 8.27 10.58
CA ALA A 6 36.98 8.74 9.22
C ALA A 6 36.67 7.60 8.22
N GLY A 7 37.01 6.35 8.53
CA GLY A 7 36.86 5.22 7.61
C GLY A 7 35.46 4.58 7.56
N LEU A 8 34.63 4.78 8.58
CA LEU A 8 33.30 4.17 8.66
C LEU A 8 32.23 4.96 7.89
N CYS A 9 32.39 6.28 7.71
CA CYS A 9 31.41 7.09 6.98
C CYS A 9 31.33 6.77 5.48
N LEU A 10 32.38 6.22 4.87
CA LEU A 10 32.42 5.97 3.42
C LEU A 10 31.73 4.66 2.99
N MET A 11 31.42 3.76 3.93
CA MET A 11 30.68 2.52 3.64
C MET A 11 29.17 2.63 3.97
N PHE A 12 28.75 3.67 4.69
CA PHE A 12 27.32 3.96 4.93
C PHE A 12 26.67 4.80 3.84
N SER A 13 27.41 5.21 2.81
CA SER A 13 26.87 6.03 1.71
C SER A 13 26.29 5.22 0.54
N PHE A 14 26.31 3.88 0.62
CA PHE A 14 25.89 2.98 -0.46
C PHE A 14 24.74 2.03 -0.07
N ILE A 15 23.85 2.43 0.83
CA ILE A 15 22.57 1.73 1.03
C ILE A 15 21.42 2.65 0.61
N ALA A 16 21.12 2.59 -0.69
CA ALA A 16 19.83 2.84 -1.30
C ALA A 16 19.21 4.25 -1.15
N HIS A 17 19.68 5.18 -1.99
CA HIS A 17 18.85 6.29 -2.51
C HIS A 17 17.75 5.78 -3.48
N ALA A 18 17.13 4.62 -3.22
CA ALA A 18 16.11 4.02 -4.07
C ALA A 18 14.67 4.21 -3.53
N GLN A 19 14.44 5.15 -2.61
CA GLN A 19 13.22 5.16 -1.78
C GLN A 19 12.29 6.38 -1.94
N THR A 20 12.51 7.30 -2.88
CA THR A 20 11.68 8.53 -2.95
C THR A 20 10.62 8.55 -4.05
N SER A 21 10.66 7.61 -5.01
CA SER A 21 9.70 7.56 -6.13
C SER A 21 8.63 6.48 -6.01
N ALA A 22 8.66 5.63 -4.98
CA ALA A 22 7.70 4.51 -4.85
C ALA A 22 6.22 4.93 -4.92
N PRO A 23 5.78 6.06 -4.30
CA PRO A 23 4.41 6.55 -4.48
C PRO A 23 4.08 6.94 -5.93
N VAL A 24 5.04 7.49 -6.67
CA VAL A 24 4.86 7.89 -8.08
C VAL A 24 4.80 6.66 -8.98
N VAL A 25 5.68 5.68 -8.76
CA VAL A 25 5.65 4.40 -9.48
C VAL A 25 4.33 3.67 -9.23
N CYS A 26 3.87 3.63 -7.96
CA CYS A 26 2.54 3.10 -7.62
C CYS A 26 1.42 3.84 -8.38
N TYR A 27 1.49 5.17 -8.46
CA TYR A 27 0.51 5.98 -9.18
C TYR A 27 0.49 5.68 -10.68
N ASP A 28 1.67 5.55 -11.29
CA ASP A 28 1.83 5.22 -12.71
C ASP A 28 1.30 3.82 -13.00
N GLU A 29 1.62 2.85 -12.14
CA GLU A 29 1.03 1.50 -12.21
C GLU A 29 -0.48 1.60 -12.16
N ALA A 30 -1.05 2.37 -11.23
CA ALA A 30 -2.49 2.57 -11.08
C ALA A 30 -3.17 3.23 -12.31
N ALA A 31 -2.42 3.78 -13.27
CA ALA A 31 -2.94 4.52 -14.41
C ALA A 31 -4.01 3.76 -15.22
N GLY A 32 -3.81 2.45 -15.42
CA GLY A 32 -4.73 1.58 -16.18
C GLY A 32 -6.04 1.21 -15.47
N ARG A 33 -6.23 1.63 -14.22
CA ARG A 33 -7.45 1.31 -13.43
C ARG A 33 -8.49 2.40 -13.59
N ASN A 34 -9.76 2.00 -13.54
CA ASN A 34 -10.92 2.90 -13.56
C ASN A 34 -11.07 3.66 -12.23
N LEU A 35 -10.09 4.52 -11.94
CA LEU A 35 -10.00 5.37 -10.76
C LEU A 35 -9.80 6.82 -11.18
N LEU A 36 -10.42 7.74 -10.45
CA LEU A 36 -10.10 9.15 -10.53
C LEU A 36 -8.64 9.38 -10.13
N ALA A 37 -8.01 10.44 -10.64
CA ALA A 37 -6.65 10.81 -10.27
C ALA A 37 -6.49 10.95 -8.74
N SER A 38 -7.46 11.57 -8.06
CA SER A 38 -7.47 11.70 -6.60
C SER A 38 -7.50 10.35 -5.87
N GLN A 39 -8.22 9.37 -6.40
CA GLN A 39 -8.27 8.02 -5.83
C GLN A 39 -6.95 7.28 -5.99
N LYS A 40 -6.26 7.45 -7.14
CA LYS A 40 -4.91 6.90 -7.36
C LYS A 40 -3.91 7.52 -6.38
N VAL A 41 -4.00 8.83 -6.15
CA VAL A 41 -3.20 9.52 -5.12
C VAL A 41 -3.47 8.94 -3.74
N THR A 42 -4.74 8.80 -3.33
CA THR A 42 -5.09 8.22 -2.03
C THR A 42 -4.60 6.78 -1.88
N LEU A 43 -4.71 5.96 -2.94
CA LEU A 43 -4.26 4.58 -2.92
C LEU A 43 -2.73 4.47 -2.72
N CYS A 44 -1.98 5.34 -3.38
CA CYS A 44 -0.51 5.28 -3.44
C CYS A 44 0.22 6.21 -2.46
N ALA A 45 -0.52 7.02 -1.69
CA ALA A 45 0.07 7.92 -0.71
C ALA A 45 0.89 7.13 0.34
N GLY A 46 2.18 7.45 0.44
CA GLY A 46 3.10 6.78 1.38
C GLY A 46 3.46 5.35 1.00
N ALA A 47 3.13 4.90 -0.21
CA ALA A 47 3.48 3.57 -0.68
C ALA A 47 5.01 3.40 -0.79
N VAL A 48 5.51 2.29 -0.25
CA VAL A 48 6.93 1.88 -0.37
C VAL A 48 7.15 0.86 -1.49
N SER A 49 6.07 0.43 -2.14
CA SER A 49 6.02 -0.54 -3.24
C SER A 49 4.69 -0.44 -3.98
N ASN A 50 4.45 -1.31 -4.96
CA ASN A 50 3.17 -1.40 -5.67
C ASN A 50 2.11 -2.23 -4.92
N ALA A 51 2.35 -2.60 -3.65
CA ALA A 51 1.43 -3.41 -2.86
C ALA A 51 0.00 -2.83 -2.75
N PRO A 52 -0.23 -1.51 -2.60
CA PRO A 52 -1.59 -0.95 -2.59
C PRO A 52 -2.36 -1.24 -3.88
N VAL A 53 -1.67 -1.19 -5.02
CA VAL A 53 -2.25 -1.44 -6.33
C VAL A 53 -2.60 -2.93 -6.50
N ILE A 54 -1.70 -3.82 -6.07
CA ILE A 54 -1.94 -5.27 -6.08
C ILE A 54 -3.14 -5.62 -5.19
N CYS A 55 -3.20 -5.07 -3.98
CA CYS A 55 -4.34 -5.21 -3.08
C CYS A 55 -5.64 -4.73 -3.75
N PHE A 56 -5.62 -3.56 -4.41
CA PHE A 56 -6.78 -3.01 -5.10
C PHE A 56 -7.27 -3.93 -6.23
N ASP A 57 -6.34 -4.49 -7.00
CA ASP A 57 -6.66 -5.42 -8.09
C ASP A 57 -7.28 -6.71 -7.54
N GLU A 58 -6.70 -7.27 -6.48
CA GLU A 58 -7.27 -8.43 -5.81
C GLU A 58 -8.68 -8.15 -5.31
N ALA A 59 -8.94 -6.95 -4.76
CA ALA A 59 -10.26 -6.52 -4.30
C ALA A 59 -11.34 -6.51 -5.41
N SER A 60 -10.96 -6.52 -6.69
CA SER A 60 -11.89 -6.36 -7.82
C SER A 60 -13.00 -7.41 -7.88
N GLY A 61 -12.76 -8.61 -7.36
CA GLY A 61 -13.76 -9.69 -7.28
C GLY A 61 -14.79 -9.55 -6.14
N ARG A 62 -14.66 -8.53 -5.28
CA ARG A 62 -15.54 -8.31 -4.12
C ARG A 62 -16.62 -7.29 -4.46
N ASN A 63 -17.76 -7.41 -3.78
CA ASN A 63 -18.86 -6.46 -3.86
C ASN A 63 -18.53 -5.17 -3.08
N LEU A 64 -17.51 -4.46 -3.57
CA LEU A 64 -17.03 -3.18 -3.08
C LEU A 64 -16.97 -2.19 -4.24
N ASP A 65 -17.39 -0.95 -3.98
CA ASP A 65 -17.17 0.13 -4.92
C ASP A 65 -15.69 0.55 -4.96
N ALA A 66 -15.34 1.41 -5.92
CA ALA A 66 -13.97 1.88 -6.09
C ALA A 66 -13.42 2.62 -4.87
N ARG A 67 -14.26 3.38 -4.13
CA ARG A 67 -13.82 4.12 -2.94
C ARG A 67 -13.53 3.18 -1.80
N GLN A 68 -14.37 2.18 -1.59
CA GLN A 68 -14.18 1.14 -0.58
C GLN A 68 -12.91 0.33 -0.85
N LYS A 69 -12.63 -0.04 -2.11
CA LYS A 69 -11.39 -0.72 -2.49
C LYS A 69 -10.15 0.14 -2.23
N VAL A 70 -10.21 1.42 -2.56
CA VAL A 70 -9.12 2.37 -2.27
C VAL A 70 -8.90 2.51 -0.76
N ALA A 71 -9.97 2.65 0.02
CA ALA A 71 -9.87 2.75 1.47
C ALA A 71 -9.26 1.49 2.09
N LEU A 72 -9.71 0.31 1.66
CA LEU A 72 -9.21 -0.98 2.12
C LEU A 72 -7.71 -1.18 1.86
N CYS A 73 -7.21 -0.69 0.73
CA CYS A 73 -5.85 -0.96 0.26
C CYS A 73 -4.85 0.20 0.41
N SER A 74 -5.30 1.38 0.85
CA SER A 74 -4.41 2.52 1.07
C SER A 74 -3.39 2.21 2.17
N GLY A 75 -2.11 2.42 1.85
CA GLY A 75 -1.00 2.14 2.78
C GLY A 75 -0.69 0.66 2.98
N ALA A 76 -1.28 -0.24 2.20
CA ALA A 76 -0.98 -1.67 2.25
C ALA A 76 0.48 -1.93 1.84
N THR A 77 1.16 -2.82 2.56
CA THR A 77 2.48 -3.37 2.21
C THR A 77 2.40 -4.83 1.77
N SER A 78 1.21 -5.41 1.84
CA SER A 78 0.86 -6.78 1.49
C SER A 78 -0.63 -6.88 1.14
N ASN A 79 -1.12 -8.10 0.88
CA ASN A 79 -2.57 -8.36 0.67
C ASN A 79 -3.32 -8.70 1.97
N ASP A 80 -2.73 -8.43 3.14
CA ASP A 80 -3.36 -8.70 4.42
C ASP A 80 -4.70 -7.96 4.66
N PRO A 81 -4.93 -6.72 4.16
CA PRO A 81 -6.27 -6.12 4.19
C PRO A 81 -7.33 -6.98 3.51
N ILE A 82 -6.98 -7.58 2.37
CA ILE A 82 -7.89 -8.42 1.58
C ILE A 82 -8.20 -9.72 2.32
N LYS A 83 -7.18 -10.38 2.86
CA LYS A 83 -7.37 -11.60 3.67
C LYS A 83 -8.27 -11.32 4.87
N CYS A 84 -8.02 -10.22 5.60
CA CYS A 84 -8.87 -9.80 6.70
C CYS A 84 -10.32 -9.57 6.25
N PHE A 85 -10.51 -8.89 5.11
CA PHE A 85 -11.84 -8.61 4.57
C PHE A 85 -12.56 -9.91 4.20
N ASP A 86 -11.86 -10.89 3.63
CA ASP A 86 -12.42 -12.20 3.32
C ASP A 86 -12.80 -12.99 4.58
N ASP A 87 -11.92 -13.01 5.57
CA ASP A 87 -12.15 -13.69 6.85
C ASP A 87 -13.30 -13.04 7.67
N SER A 88 -13.71 -11.83 7.30
CA SER A 88 -14.85 -11.14 7.90
C SER A 88 -16.20 -11.62 7.35
N TYR A 89 -16.24 -12.38 6.24
CA TYR A 89 -17.47 -13.00 5.75
C TYR A 89 -17.94 -14.07 6.74
N GLY A 90 -19.02 -13.79 7.46
CA GLY A 90 -19.51 -14.60 8.59
C GLY A 90 -19.59 -13.81 9.90
N ARG A 91 -19.05 -12.59 9.92
CA ARG A 91 -19.28 -11.63 11.01
C ARG A 91 -20.51 -10.78 10.70
N ASN A 92 -21.21 -10.33 11.74
CA ASN A 92 -22.33 -9.40 11.63
C ASN A 92 -21.83 -7.96 11.40
N LEU A 93 -21.19 -7.74 10.25
CA LEU A 93 -20.61 -6.46 9.84
C LEU A 93 -21.10 -6.09 8.43
N ILE A 94 -21.44 -4.83 8.22
CA ILE A 94 -21.69 -4.29 6.87
C ILE A 94 -20.37 -4.06 6.13
N ALA A 95 -20.43 -3.86 4.81
CA ALA A 95 -19.23 -3.71 3.96
C ALA A 95 -18.29 -2.61 4.46
N GLU A 96 -18.85 -1.45 4.84
CA GLU A 96 -18.10 -0.30 5.36
C GLU A 96 -17.33 -0.66 6.64
N GLN A 97 -17.97 -1.38 7.57
CA GLN A 97 -17.33 -1.80 8.82
C GLN A 97 -16.21 -2.81 8.58
N LYS A 98 -16.37 -3.70 7.60
CA LYS A 98 -15.32 -4.65 7.20
C LYS A 98 -14.12 -3.92 6.60
N VAL A 99 -14.37 -2.94 5.73
CA VAL A 99 -13.31 -2.09 5.18
C VAL A 99 -12.59 -1.33 6.29
N GLU A 100 -13.34 -0.69 7.19
CA GLU A 100 -12.77 0.08 8.30
C GLU A 100 -11.93 -0.78 9.24
N LEU A 101 -12.38 -2.00 9.53
CA LEU A 101 -11.64 -2.94 10.36
C LEU A 101 -10.33 -3.38 9.69
N CYS A 102 -10.38 -3.70 8.40
CA CYS A 102 -9.31 -4.40 7.70
C CYS A 102 -8.28 -3.49 7.02
N GLN A 103 -8.61 -2.21 6.74
CA GLN A 103 -7.66 -1.22 6.21
C GLN A 103 -6.47 -0.95 7.15
N THR A 104 -6.55 -1.35 8.42
CA THR A 104 -5.48 -1.17 9.41
C THR A 104 -4.37 -2.22 9.29
N ARG A 105 -4.60 -3.30 8.53
CA ARG A 105 -3.57 -4.29 8.21
C ARG A 105 -2.69 -3.71 7.12
N ARG A 106 -1.36 -3.75 7.28
CA ARG A 106 -0.41 -3.29 6.26
C ARG A 106 0.47 -4.44 5.87
#